data_AF-A0A958E0H0-F1
#
_entry.id   AF-A0A958E0H0-F1
#
_cell.length_a   1.000
_cell.length_b   1.000
_cell.length_c   1.000
_cell.angle_alpha   90.00
_cell.angle_beta   90.00
_cell.angle_gamma   90.00
#
_symmetry.space_group_name_H-M   'P 1'
#
loop_
_entity.id
_entity.type
_entity.pdbx_description
1 polymer ?
#
loop_
_entity_poly.entity_id
_entity_poly.type
_entity_poly.pdbx_seq_one_letter_code
_entity_poly.pdbx_strand_id
1 'polypeptide(L)'
;MKYPEVEQLANTVKRLGLTFAIGEPSESLEKLFYRRIEMTVGDDTFSIPVMDEFEDVPDCKPVVMLQLVLQECEFFEDAADFSHWAEDVGLNKSEPVVVEIYNEIAGLVPKLRRIFGENLHAIPVFEIEFNTGMAKYLRDF
;
A
#
# COMPACT_ATOMS: atom_id res chain seq x y z
N MET A 1 -1.48 -19.16 -17.09
CA MET A 1 -1.30 -17.87 -16.39
C MET A 1 -0.03 -17.96 -15.54
N LYS A 2 0.79 -16.91 -15.48
CA LYS A 2 2.14 -16.99 -14.88
C LYS A 2 2.14 -16.64 -13.38
N TYR A 3 1.34 -15.66 -12.96
CA TYR A 3 1.18 -15.27 -11.55
C TYR A 3 -0.30 -14.90 -11.25
N PRO A 4 -1.12 -15.82 -10.70
CA PRO A 4 -2.54 -15.58 -10.45
C PRO A 4 -2.82 -14.46 -9.44
N GLU A 5 -1.89 -14.18 -8.53
CA GLU A 5 -2.00 -13.13 -7.51
C GLU A 5 -1.99 -11.73 -8.15
N VAL A 6 -1.07 -11.49 -9.08
CA VAL A 6 -1.01 -10.23 -9.85
C VAL A 6 -2.28 -10.04 -10.69
N GLU A 7 -2.78 -11.11 -11.29
CA GLU A 7 -4.04 -11.10 -12.03
C GLU A 7 -5.23 -10.79 -11.12
N GLN A 8 -5.23 -11.28 -9.87
CA GLN A 8 -6.28 -10.97 -8.89
C GLN A 8 -6.30 -9.48 -8.52
N LEU A 9 -5.12 -8.87 -8.35
CA LEU A 9 -4.98 -7.43 -8.13
C LEU A 9 -5.53 -6.65 -9.32
N ALA A 10 -5.10 -6.99 -10.54
CA ALA A 10 -5.55 -6.33 -11.76
C ALA A 10 -7.06 -6.45 -11.98
N ASN A 11 -7.62 -7.64 -11.77
CA ASN A 11 -9.05 -7.87 -11.85
C ASN A 11 -9.81 -7.08 -10.80
N THR A 12 -9.24 -6.89 -9.60
CA THR A 12 -9.85 -6.06 -8.55
C THR A 12 -9.88 -4.60 -8.94
N VAL A 13 -8.76 -4.04 -9.40
CA VAL A 13 -8.68 -2.66 -9.93
C VAL A 13 -9.78 -2.44 -10.96
N LYS A 14 -9.88 -3.33 -11.95
CA LYS A 14 -10.86 -3.23 -13.04
C LYS A 14 -12.30 -3.39 -12.54
N ARG A 15 -12.56 -4.39 -11.69
CA ARG A 15 -13.91 -4.72 -11.19
C ARG A 15 -14.49 -3.61 -10.32
N LEU A 16 -13.66 -3.00 -9.48
CA LEU A 16 -14.07 -1.92 -8.57
C LEU A 16 -13.95 -0.53 -9.22
N GLY A 17 -13.33 -0.43 -10.40
CA GLY A 17 -13.09 0.86 -11.05
C GLY A 17 -12.13 1.75 -10.26
N LEU A 18 -11.12 1.15 -9.63
CA LEU A 18 -10.15 1.90 -8.82
C LEU A 18 -9.31 2.80 -9.71
N THR A 19 -9.17 4.05 -9.30
CA THR A 19 -8.22 5.00 -9.88
C THR A 19 -7.30 5.53 -8.80
N PHE A 20 -6.09 5.90 -9.21
CA PHE A 20 -5.05 6.35 -8.30
C PHE A 20 -4.42 7.63 -8.85
N ALA A 21 -4.05 8.52 -7.93
CA ALA A 21 -3.20 9.66 -8.21
C ALA A 21 -2.14 9.78 -7.10
N ILE A 22 -1.02 10.42 -7.41
CA ILE A 22 -0.05 10.81 -6.39
C ILE A 22 -0.67 11.98 -5.62
N GLY A 23 -0.71 11.86 -4.29
CA GLY A 23 -1.18 12.91 -3.41
C GLY A 23 -0.16 14.05 -3.27
N GLU A 24 -0.51 15.06 -2.48
CA GLU A 24 0.42 16.18 -2.22
C GLU A 24 1.70 15.69 -1.54
N PRO A 25 2.88 16.19 -1.97
CA PRO A 25 4.16 15.79 -1.41
C PRO A 25 4.28 16.21 0.06
N SER A 26 5.03 15.43 0.83
CA SER A 26 5.27 15.69 2.24
C SER A 26 6.69 15.32 2.60
N GLU A 27 7.51 16.33 2.91
CA GLU A 27 8.92 16.14 3.25
C GLU A 27 9.11 15.20 4.44
N SER A 28 8.19 15.23 5.42
CA SER A 28 8.27 14.35 6.60
C SER A 28 7.93 12.89 6.25
N LEU A 29 7.02 12.64 5.30
CA LEU A 29 6.73 11.29 4.84
C LEU A 29 7.86 10.76 3.95
N GLU A 30 8.35 11.58 3.03
CA GLU A 30 9.40 11.19 2.08
C GLU A 30 10.71 10.82 2.77
N LYS A 31 11.04 11.48 3.89
CA LYS A 31 12.18 11.09 4.75
C LYS A 31 12.09 9.68 5.32
N LEU A 32 10.87 9.15 5.42
CA LEU A 32 10.57 7.81 5.90
C LEU A 32 10.25 6.84 4.75
N PHE A 33 10.52 7.23 3.50
CA PHE A 33 10.13 6.49 2.30
C PHE A 33 8.61 6.30 2.17
N TYR A 34 7.80 7.14 2.81
CA TYR A 34 6.35 7.16 2.61
C TYR A 34 5.95 8.19 1.56
N ARG A 35 4.90 7.86 0.80
CA ARG A 35 4.21 8.77 -0.10
C ARG A 35 2.71 8.76 0.15
N ARG A 36 2.06 9.86 -0.21
CA ARG A 36 0.60 9.92 -0.28
C ARG A 36 0.14 9.42 -1.63
N ILE A 37 -0.83 8.52 -1.62
CA ILE A 37 -1.61 8.19 -2.80
C ILE A 37 -3.08 8.51 -2.54
N GLU A 38 -3.74 9.03 -3.56
CA GLU A 38 -5.18 9.26 -3.57
C GLU A 38 -5.84 8.13 -4.34
N MET A 39 -6.54 7.26 -3.63
CA MET A 39 -7.33 6.19 -4.23
C MET A 39 -8.78 6.61 -4.34
N THR A 40 -9.38 6.49 -5.52
CA THR A 40 -10.81 6.75 -5.73
C THR A 40 -11.55 5.47 -6.11
N VAL A 41 -12.73 5.27 -5.52
CA VAL A 41 -13.66 4.17 -5.82
C VAL A 41 -15.10 4.66 -5.72
N GLY A 42 -15.84 4.62 -6.83
CA GLY A 42 -17.15 5.28 -6.89
C GLY A 42 -17.01 6.78 -6.63
N ASP A 43 -17.74 7.29 -5.62
CA ASP A 43 -17.72 8.69 -5.21
C ASP A 43 -16.79 8.95 -4.00
N ASP A 44 -16.15 7.90 -3.46
CA ASP A 44 -15.27 7.99 -2.30
C ASP A 44 -13.80 8.14 -2.73
N THR A 45 -13.09 9.04 -2.06
CA THR A 45 -11.64 9.23 -2.20
C THR A 45 -10.93 9.05 -0.86
N PHE A 46 -9.83 8.31 -0.88
CA PHE A 46 -9.00 7.99 0.27
C PHE A 46 -7.58 8.50 0.05
N SER A 47 -7.10 9.32 0.98
CA SER A 47 -5.69 9.72 1.04
C SER A 47 -4.93 8.76 1.92
N ILE A 48 -4.09 7.92 1.32
CA ILE A 48 -3.46 6.78 1.98
C ILE A 48 -1.95 7.02 2.03
N PRO A 49 -1.31 7.07 3.21
CA PRO A 49 0.13 6.98 3.30
C PRO A 49 0.55 5.54 2.98
N VAL A 50 1.45 5.36 2.02
CA VAL A 50 2.02 4.05 1.68
C VAL A 50 3.53 4.13 1.66
N MET A 51 4.18 3.07 2.09
CA MET A 51 5.63 2.92 1.94
C MET A 51 5.99 2.68 0.47
N ASP A 52 6.94 3.46 -0.03
CA ASP A 52 7.46 3.44 -1.40
C ASP A 52 9.00 3.32 -1.38
N GLU A 53 9.50 2.32 -0.64
CA GLU A 53 10.95 2.07 -0.45
C GLU A 53 11.68 1.84 -1.78
N PHE A 54 11.00 1.25 -2.76
CA PHE A 54 11.57 0.85 -4.04
C PHE A 54 11.24 1.81 -5.20
N GLU A 55 10.69 2.99 -4.91
CA GLU A 55 10.30 4.00 -5.90
C GLU A 55 9.36 3.44 -6.99
N ASP A 56 8.35 2.66 -6.59
CA ASP A 56 7.35 2.04 -7.45
C ASP A 56 6.18 2.99 -7.78
N VAL A 57 5.97 4.06 -6.98
CA VAL A 57 4.90 5.06 -7.17
C VAL A 57 5.02 5.90 -8.46
N PRO A 58 6.20 6.40 -8.89
CA PRO A 58 6.33 7.28 -10.05
C PRO A 58 5.77 6.72 -11.36
N ASP A 59 5.76 5.39 -11.54
CA ASP A 59 5.23 4.72 -12.74
C ASP A 59 3.69 4.58 -12.73
N CYS A 60 3.03 4.96 -11.63
CA CYS A 60 1.58 5.19 -11.50
C CYS A 60 0.62 4.07 -11.97
N LYS A 61 1.09 2.83 -12.08
CA LYS A 61 0.23 1.72 -12.50
C LYS A 61 -0.78 1.41 -11.39
N PRO A 62 -2.10 1.42 -11.65
CA PRO A 62 -3.11 1.15 -10.62
C PRO A 62 -2.93 -0.17 -9.88
N VAL A 63 -2.38 -1.20 -10.55
CA VAL A 63 -2.13 -2.51 -9.93
C VAL A 63 -0.98 -2.45 -8.92
N VAL A 64 0.07 -1.68 -9.23
CA VAL A 64 1.19 -1.40 -8.32
C VAL A 64 0.72 -0.56 -7.14
N MET A 65 -0.12 0.46 -7.38
CA MET A 65 -0.69 1.27 -6.31
C MET A 65 -1.56 0.43 -5.37
N LEU A 66 -2.41 -0.47 -5.91
CA LEU A 66 -3.20 -1.38 -5.09
C LEU A 66 -2.31 -2.33 -4.29
N GLN A 67 -1.21 -2.83 -4.86
CA GLN A 67 -0.22 -3.63 -4.14
C GLN A 67 0.29 -2.89 -2.89
N LEU A 68 0.71 -1.63 -3.04
CA LEU A 68 1.24 -0.84 -1.92
C LEU A 68 0.18 -0.59 -0.84
N VAL A 69 -1.06 -0.30 -1.24
CA VAL A 69 -2.18 -0.14 -0.28
C VAL A 69 -2.42 -1.41 0.52
N LEU A 70 -2.45 -2.57 -0.15
CA LEU A 70 -2.71 -3.84 0.53
C LEU A 70 -1.56 -4.22 1.45
N GLN A 71 -0.32 -4.00 1.02
CA GLN A 71 0.86 -4.25 1.84
C GLN A 71 0.84 -3.40 3.11
N GLU A 72 0.45 -2.12 3.02
CA GLU A 72 0.28 -1.26 4.20
C GLU A 72 -0.83 -1.75 5.13
N CYS A 73 -1.95 -2.21 4.57
CA CYS A 73 -3.01 -2.81 5.37
C CYS A 73 -2.53 -4.06 6.11
N GLU A 74 -1.77 -4.93 5.43
CA GLU A 74 -1.25 -6.18 5.98
C GLU A 74 -0.22 -5.92 7.08
N PHE A 75 0.73 -5.00 6.88
CA PHE A 75 1.67 -4.61 7.94
C PHE A 75 0.97 -4.09 9.19
N PHE A 76 -0.10 -3.30 9.03
CA PHE A 76 -0.90 -2.83 10.16
C PHE A 76 -1.68 -3.95 10.85
N GLU A 77 -2.27 -4.87 10.08
CA GLU A 77 -3.11 -5.96 10.59
C GLU A 77 -2.31 -7.07 11.29
N ASP A 78 -1.10 -7.36 10.80
CA ASP A 78 -0.21 -8.35 11.40
C ASP A 78 0.46 -7.85 12.69
N ALA A 79 0.54 -6.52 12.86
CA ALA A 79 1.11 -5.90 14.04
C ALA A 79 0.20 -6.01 15.27
N ALA A 80 0.80 -6.38 16.40
CA ALA A 80 0.07 -6.52 17.67
C ALA A 80 -0.34 -5.16 18.28
N ASP A 81 0.51 -4.15 18.10
CA ASP A 81 0.31 -2.77 18.56
C ASP A 81 1.21 -1.81 17.77
N PHE A 82 1.13 -0.51 18.09
CA PHE A 82 1.96 0.52 17.48
C PHE A 82 3.47 0.27 17.56
N SER A 83 3.96 -0.26 18.69
CA SER A 83 5.40 -0.53 18.84
C SER A 83 5.84 -1.67 17.94
N HIS A 84 5.02 -2.71 17.82
CA HIS A 84 5.30 -3.84 16.92
C HIS A 84 5.26 -3.38 15.45
N TRP A 85 4.21 -2.65 15.05
CA TRP A 85 4.11 -2.10 13.68
C TRP A 85 5.34 -1.27 13.32
N ALA A 86 5.70 -0.29 14.15
CA ALA A 86 6.83 0.58 13.88
C ALA A 86 8.16 -0.19 13.79
N GLU A 87 8.33 -1.26 14.56
CA GLU A 87 9.52 -2.13 14.47
C GLU A 87 9.54 -2.93 13.16
N ASP A 88 8.42 -3.55 12.78
CA ASP A 88 8.31 -4.37 11.57
C ASP A 88 8.55 -3.55 10.30
N VAL A 89 8.08 -2.31 10.26
CA VAL A 89 8.29 -1.38 9.13
C VAL A 89 9.58 -0.55 9.26
N GLY A 90 10.42 -0.79 10.27
CA GLY A 90 11.73 -0.14 10.42
C GLY A 90 11.69 1.34 10.80
N LEU A 91 10.61 1.83 11.43
CA LEU A 91 10.40 3.22 11.79
C LEU A 91 10.75 3.55 13.25
N ASN A 92 11.27 4.76 13.47
CA ASN A 92 11.53 5.27 14.81
C ASN A 92 10.24 5.77 15.47
N LYS A 93 9.66 4.96 16.36
CA LYS A 93 8.43 5.29 17.10
C LYS A 93 8.47 6.57 17.96
N SER A 94 9.63 7.18 18.16
CA SER A 94 9.76 8.46 18.85
C SER A 94 9.45 9.67 17.95
N GLU A 95 9.34 9.45 16.64
CA GLU A 95 9.08 10.51 15.66
C GLU A 95 7.57 10.79 15.57
N PRO A 96 7.13 12.06 15.72
CA PRO A 96 5.70 12.39 15.70
C PRO A 96 4.98 11.95 14.41
N VAL A 97 5.64 12.08 13.26
CA VAL A 97 5.09 11.67 11.96
C VAL A 97 4.78 10.16 11.90
N VAL A 98 5.55 9.32 12.60
CA VAL A 98 5.31 7.86 12.66
C VAL A 98 4.01 7.55 13.41
N VAL A 99 3.71 8.32 14.46
CA VAL A 99 2.46 8.22 15.21
C VAL A 99 1.28 8.71 14.35
N GLU A 100 1.47 9.77 13.56
CA GLU A 100 0.45 10.27 12.63
C GLU A 100 0.10 9.21 11.57
N ILE A 101 1.11 8.63 10.91
CA ILE A 101 0.93 7.56 9.91
C ILE A 101 0.13 6.40 10.52
N TYR A 102 0.54 5.88 11.68
CA TYR A 102 -0.14 4.76 12.34
C TYR A 102 -1.62 5.06 12.62
N ASN A 103 -1.92 6.24 13.17
CA ASN A 103 -3.30 6.62 13.50
C ASN A 103 -4.17 6.77 12.26
N GLU A 104 -3.60 7.27 11.17
CA GLU A 104 -4.32 7.38 9.90
C GLU A 104 -4.63 6.01 9.32
N ILE A 105 -3.62 5.13 9.26
CA ILE A 105 -3.79 3.75 8.78
C ILE A 105 -4.84 3.02 9.63
N ALA A 106 -4.79 3.16 10.97
CA ALA A 106 -5.79 2.60 11.87
C ALA A 106 -7.23 3.05 11.54
N GLY A 107 -7.41 4.27 11.06
CA GLY A 107 -8.70 4.81 10.60
C GLY A 107 -9.10 4.42 9.18
N LEU A 108 -8.13 4.05 8.33
CA LEU A 108 -8.30 3.71 6.92
C LEU A 108 -8.52 2.22 6.72
N VAL A 109 -7.72 1.35 7.34
CA VAL A 109 -7.70 -0.09 7.10
C VAL A 109 -9.09 -0.75 7.21
N PRO A 110 -9.89 -0.49 8.26
CA PRO A 110 -11.24 -1.06 8.33
C PRO A 110 -12.17 -0.61 7.20
N LYS A 111 -11.95 0.58 6.62
CA LYS A 111 -12.73 1.08 5.48
C LYS A 111 -12.28 0.40 4.18
N LEU A 112 -10.98 0.30 3.98
CA LEU A 112 -10.37 -0.37 2.82
C LEU A 112 -10.76 -1.86 2.77
N ARG A 113 -10.74 -2.56 3.91
CA ARG A 113 -11.18 -3.96 3.99
C ARG A 113 -12.66 -4.16 3.72
N ARG A 114 -13.53 -3.18 3.98
CA ARG A 114 -14.94 -3.25 3.54
C ARG A 114 -15.09 -3.18 2.03
N ILE A 115 -14.14 -2.53 1.34
CA ILE A 115 -14.16 -2.37 -0.12
C ILE A 115 -13.57 -3.62 -0.80
N PHE A 116 -12.41 -4.07 -0.33
CA PHE A 116 -11.67 -5.16 -0.96
C PHE A 116 -12.07 -6.55 -0.47
N GLY A 117 -12.58 -6.64 0.76
CA GLY A 117 -12.70 -7.89 1.51
C GLY A 117 -11.39 -8.30 2.20
N GLU A 118 -11.47 -9.33 3.03
CA GLU A 118 -10.35 -9.85 3.81
C GLU A 118 -9.48 -10.87 3.02
N ASN A 119 -9.95 -11.36 1.87
CA ASN A 119 -9.27 -12.40 1.07
C ASN A 119 -8.41 -11.85 -0.07
N LEU A 120 -8.32 -10.51 -0.20
CA LEU A 120 -7.44 -9.89 -1.19
C LEU A 120 -6.14 -9.50 -0.50
N HIS A 121 -5.04 -10.02 -1.03
CA HIS A 121 -3.72 -9.87 -0.44
C HIS A 121 -2.75 -9.19 -1.40
N ALA A 122 -1.76 -8.53 -0.81
CA ALA A 122 -0.59 -8.08 -1.55
C ALA A 122 0.21 -9.32 -2.03
N ILE A 123 0.99 -9.18 -3.10
CA ILE A 123 2.03 -10.16 -3.37
C ILE A 123 3.07 -10.13 -2.25
N PRO A 124 3.74 -11.25 -1.94
CA PRO A 124 4.69 -11.29 -0.83
C PRO A 124 5.79 -10.24 -0.95
N VAL A 125 6.09 -9.54 0.15
CA VAL A 125 7.07 -8.44 0.17
C VAL A 125 8.45 -8.86 -0.34
N PHE A 126 8.89 -10.09 -0.07
CA PHE A 126 10.18 -10.59 -0.55
C PHE A 126 10.24 -10.67 -2.09
N GLU A 127 9.09 -10.83 -2.78
CA GLU A 127 9.05 -10.82 -4.24
C GLU A 127 9.43 -9.42 -4.76
N ILE A 128 8.94 -8.37 -4.10
CA ILE A 128 9.25 -6.95 -4.37
C ILE A 128 10.72 -6.65 -4.05
N GLU A 129 11.17 -6.98 -2.83
CA GLU A 129 12.51 -6.73 -2.30
C GLU A 129 13.60 -7.35 -3.21
N PHE A 130 13.42 -8.62 -3.59
CA PHE A 130 14.38 -9.32 -4.46
C PHE A 130 14.12 -9.10 -5.97
N ASN A 131 13.14 -8.26 -6.32
CA ASN A 131 12.74 -7.96 -7.70
C ASN A 131 12.63 -9.23 -8.56
N THR A 132 11.88 -10.20 -8.05
CA THR A 132 11.73 -11.53 -8.65
C THR A 132 10.92 -11.47 -9.95
N GLY A 133 10.65 -12.63 -10.53
CA GLY A 133 9.78 -12.73 -11.70
C GLY A 133 8.34 -12.22 -11.45
N MET A 134 7.83 -12.29 -10.21
CA MET A 134 6.48 -11.83 -9.88
C MET A 134 6.45 -10.30 -9.77
N ALA A 135 7.40 -9.69 -9.07
CA ALA A 135 7.50 -8.24 -8.97
C ALA A 135 7.74 -7.57 -10.33
N LYS A 136 8.61 -8.15 -11.19
CA LYS A 136 8.78 -7.68 -12.57
C LYS A 136 7.48 -7.76 -13.35
N TYR A 137 6.74 -8.85 -13.22
CA TYR A 137 5.47 -9.01 -13.90
C TYR A 137 4.41 -8.01 -13.39
N LEU A 138 4.35 -7.75 -12.08
CA LEU A 138 3.51 -6.71 -11.49
C LEU A 138 3.85 -5.32 -12.06
N ARG A 139 5.13 -4.97 -12.12
CA ARG A 139 5.63 -3.69 -12.66
C ARG A 139 5.37 -3.54 -14.16
N ASP A 140 5.36 -4.64 -14.91
CA ASP A 140 5.10 -4.64 -16.35
C ASP A 140 3.60 -4.70 -16.71
N PHE A 141 2.72 -5.11 -15.78
CA PHE A 141 1.28 -5.28 -16.00
C PHE A 141 0.58 -3.98 -16.43
#